data_AF-A0A9E6WRN3-F1
#
_entry.id   AF-A0A9E6WRN3-F1
#
_cell.length_a   1.000
_cell.length_b   1.000
_cell.length_c   1.000
_cell.angle_alpha   90.00
_cell.angle_beta   90.00
_cell.angle_gamma   90.00
#
_symmetry.space_group_name_H-M   'P 1'
#
loop_
_entity.id
_entity.type
_entity.pdbx_description
1 polymer ?
#
loop_
_entity_poly.entity_id
_entity_poly.type
_entity_poly.pdbx_seq_one_letter_code
_entity_poly.pdbx_strand_id
1 'polypeptide(L)' 'CYSMVRNLVGAVVCVAEGRNSLDWIVAMLANKERVPDSLVFEARGLTLRHVDYPGSH' A
#
# COMPACT_ATOMS: atom_id res chain seq x y z
N CYS A 1 -8.19 2.81 -8.94
CA CYS A 1 -7.79 2.62 -7.54
C CYS A 1 -7.14 3.91 -7.03
N TYR A 2 -7.82 4.67 -6.17
CA TYR A 2 -7.23 5.87 -5.55
C TYR A 2 -6.47 5.46 -4.27
N SER A 3 -5.26 5.99 -4.07
CA SER A 3 -4.40 5.79 -2.88
C SER A 3 -3.84 4.37 -2.63
N MET A 4 -3.86 3.46 -3.61
CA MET A 4 -3.42 2.06 -3.43
C MET A 4 -2.01 1.92 -2.79
N VAL A 5 -1.03 2.66 -3.30
CA VAL A 5 0.35 2.61 -2.78
C VAL A 5 0.42 3.08 -1.32
N ARG A 6 -0.27 4.17 -0.99
CA ARG A 6 -0.29 4.72 0.38
C ARG A 6 -1.00 3.78 1.36
N ASN A 7 -2.04 3.09 0.91
CA ASN A 7 -2.74 2.09 1.71
C ASN A 7 -1.83 0.89 2.00
N LEU A 8 -1.13 0.39 0.97
CA LEU A 8 -0.19 -0.73 1.14
C LEU A 8 0.95 -0.38 2.10
N VAL A 9 1.55 0.81 1.94
CA VAL A 9 2.61 1.30 2.83
C VAL A 9 2.08 1.42 4.27
N GLY A 10 0.87 1.95 4.47
CA GLY A 10 0.23 2.04 5.79
C GLY A 10 0.03 0.67 6.46
N ALA A 11 -0.38 -0.35 5.69
CA ALA A 11 -0.51 -1.70 6.19
C ALA A 11 0.83 -2.32 6.63
N VAL A 12 1.89 -2.13 5.83
CA VAL A 12 3.25 -2.60 6.17
C VAL A 12 3.76 -1.95 7.45
N VAL A 13 3.54 -0.64 7.60
CA VAL A 13 3.91 0.10 8.82
C VAL A 13 3.18 -0.44 10.04
N CYS A 14 1.88 -0.73 9.92
CA CYS A 14 1.08 -1.35 10.98
C CYS A 14 1.62 -2.71 11.44
N VAL A 15 2.14 -3.52 10.51
CA VAL A 15 2.80 -4.79 10.83
C VAL A 15 4.14 -4.55 11.50
N ALA A 16 4.94 -3.59 11.02
CA ALA A 16 6.24 -3.24 11.61
C ALA A 16 6.12 -2.69 13.05
N GLU A 17 5.05 -1.96 13.35
CA GLU A 17 4.74 -1.46 14.70
C GLU A 17 4.08 -2.53 15.60
N GLY A 18 3.87 -3.75 15.09
CA GLY A 18 3.24 -4.84 15.84
C GLY A 18 1.74 -4.67 16.08
N ARG A 19 1.09 -3.69 15.43
CA ARG A 19 -0.35 -3.43 15.55
C ARG A 19 -1.18 -4.47 14.79
N ASN A 20 -0.62 -5.10 13.78
CA ASN A 20 -1.24 -6.19 13.02
C ASN A 20 -0.23 -7.31 12.76
N SER A 21 -0.73 -8.54 12.61
CA SER A 21 0.13 -9.70 12.30
C SER A 21 0.51 -9.75 10.81
N LEU A 22 1.52 -10.55 10.49
CA LEU A 22 1.88 -10.84 9.11
C LEU A 22 0.74 -11.59 8.39
N ASP A 23 0.03 -12.49 9.08
CA ASP A 23 -1.09 -13.23 8.49
C ASP A 23 -2.26 -12.32 8.13
N TRP A 24 -2.47 -11.24 8.90
CA TRP A 24 -3.50 -10.25 8.61
C TRP A 24 -3.27 -9.55 7.28
N ILE A 25 -2.04 -9.09 6.99
CA ILE A 25 -1.77 -8.37 5.72
C ILE A 25 -1.86 -9.31 4.52
N VAL A 26 -1.49 -10.60 4.69
CA VAL A 26 -1.62 -11.64 3.66
C VAL A 26 -3.10 -11.93 3.37
N ALA A 27 -3.92 -12.11 4.40
CA ALA A 27 -5.36 -12.34 4.25
C ALA A 27 -6.05 -11.15 3.57
N MET A 28 -5.71 -9.92 3.96
CA MET A 28 -6.25 -8.71 3.34
C MET A 28 -5.93 -8.63 1.84
N LEU A 29 -4.69 -8.93 1.44
CA LEU A 29 -4.29 -8.96 0.03
C LEU A 29 -5.03 -10.06 -0.75
N ALA A 30 -5.16 -11.26 -0.17
CA ALA A 30 -5.88 -12.37 -0.78
C ALA A 30 -7.38 -12.06 -0.98
N ASN A 31 -7.99 -11.40 0.00
CA ASN A 31 -9.41 -11.03 -0.02
C ASN A 31 -9.70 -9.74 -0.80
N LYS A 32 -8.66 -9.04 -1.30
CA LYS A 32 -8.77 -7.73 -1.97
C LYS A 32 -9.47 -6.68 -1.09
N GLU A 33 -9.24 -6.77 0.20
CA GLU A 33 -9.82 -5.87 1.19
C GLU A 33 -9.07 -4.54 1.22
N ARG A 34 -9.80 -3.47 1.51
CA ARG A 34 -9.23 -2.13 1.62
C ARG A 34 -8.76 -1.90 3.06
N VAL A 35 -7.52 -1.47 3.20
CA VAL A 35 -6.99 -0.94 4.47
C VAL A 35 -7.89 0.20 4.94
N PRO A 36 -8.34 0.22 6.22
CA PRO A 36 -9.10 1.33 6.78
C PRO A 36 -8.46 2.69 6.45
N ASP A 37 -9.27 3.68 6.08
CA ASP A 37 -8.73 4.99 5.67
C ASP A 37 -7.99 5.71 6.82
N SER A 38 -8.19 5.31 8.07
CA SER A 38 -7.44 5.77 9.25
C SER A 38 -5.97 5.30 9.29
N LEU A 39 -5.59 4.34 8.43
CA LEU A 39 -4.25 3.78 8.34
C LEU A 39 -3.53 4.22 7.04
N VAL A 40 -4.10 5.14 6.26
CA VAL A 40 -3.46 5.64 5.03
C VAL A 40 -2.26 6.51 5.38
N PHE A 41 -1.08 6.12 4.91
CA PHE A 41 0.16 6.87 5.14
C PHE A 41 0.13 8.25 4.47
N GLU A 42 0.87 9.23 5.00
CA GLU A 42 0.91 10.60 4.47
C GLU A 42 1.30 10.67 2.98
N ALA A 43 0.70 11.59 2.23
CA ALA A 43 0.93 11.69 0.78
C ALA A 43 2.32 12.23 0.43
N ARG A 44 2.90 13.06 1.32
CA ARG A 44 4.13 13.82 1.06
C ARG A 44 5.38 12.95 0.90
N GLY A 45 5.31 11.69 1.30
CA GLY A 45 6.40 10.72 1.14
C GLY A 45 6.39 9.92 -0.15
N LEU A 46 5.37 10.08 -1.01
CA LEU A 46 5.24 9.32 -2.25
C LEU A 46 5.68 10.16 -3.45
N THR A 47 6.60 9.62 -4.26
CA THR A 47 7.08 10.27 -5.49
C THR A 47 7.06 9.27 -6.65
N LEU A 48 6.51 9.67 -7.79
CA LEU A 48 6.62 8.91 -9.04
C LEU A 48 8.05 9.01 -9.56
N ARG A 49 8.72 7.87 -9.72
CA ARG A 49 10.14 7.83 -10.10
C ARG A 49 10.38 7.56 -11.58
N HIS A 50 9.58 6.69 -12.19
CA HIS A 50 9.78 6.24 -13.56
C HIS A 50 8.45 5.82 -14.17
N VAL A 51 8.33 5.95 -15.49
CA VAL A 51 7.24 5.38 -16.29
C VAL A 51 7.88 4.71 -17.49
N ASP A 52 7.74 3.39 -17.56
CA ASP A 52 8.20 2.60 -18.70
C ASP A 52 7.17 2.66 -19.84
N TYR A 53 7.65 2.87 -21.05
CA TYR A 53 6.87 2.77 -22.28
C TYR A 53 7.44 1.65 -23.16
N PRO A 54 6.60 0.86 -23.86
CA PRO A 54 7.08 -0.15 -24.79
C PRO A 54 7.84 0.49 -25.95
N GLY A 55 8.92 -0.16 -26.40
CA GLY A 55 9.81 0.32 -27.45
C GLY A 55 9.19 0.25 -28.85
N SER A 56 8.26 1.14 -29.14
CA SER A 56 7.84 1.58 -30.47
C SER A 56 6.74 2.63 -30.29
N HIS A 57 7.14 3.89 -30.35
CA HIS A 57 6.22 5.00 -30.65
C HIS A 57 6.19 5.21 -32.16
#